data_AF-A0AA38UMM5-F1
#
_entry.id   AF-A0AA38UMM5-F1
#
_cell.length_a   1.000
_cell.length_b   1.000
_cell.length_c   1.000
_cell.angle_alpha   90.00
_cell.angle_beta   90.00
_cell.angle_gamma   90.00
#
_symmetry.space_group_name_H-M   'P 1'
#
loop_
_entity.id
_entity.type
_entity.pdbx_description
1 polymer ?
#
loop_
_entity_poly.entity_id
_entity_poly.type
_entity_poly.pdbx_seq_one_letter_code
_entity_poly.pdbx_strand_id
1 'polypeptide(L)' 'HFQIILSILSSPTFYNRWVKPPTVDTPVLDRIKYQPKWSPFFDSVLGAIDGTHINCIPSATDIHLARNRK' A
#
# COMPACT_ATOMS: atom_id res chain seq x y z
N HIS A 1 -9.36 18.17 -9.29
CA HIS A 1 -8.13 18.20 -8.45
C HIS A 1 -7.68 16.82 -7.98
N PHE A 2 -8.51 16.05 -7.26
CA PHE A 2 -8.14 14.71 -6.76
C PHE A 2 -7.55 13.77 -7.83
N GLN A 3 -8.19 13.67 -9.00
CA GLN A 3 -7.75 12.78 -10.10
C GLN A 3 -6.35 13.10 -10.62
N ILE A 4 -5.94 14.37 -10.63
CA ILE A 4 -4.62 14.80 -11.11
C ILE A 4 -3.55 14.36 -10.10
N ILE A 5 -3.80 14.61 -8.81
CA ILE A 5 -2.88 14.21 -7.74
C ILE A 5 -2.74 12.68 -7.71
N LEU A 6 -3.86 11.96 -7.81
CA LEU A 6 -3.85 10.50 -7.87
C LEU A 6 -3.03 9.97 -9.05
N SER A 7 -3.19 10.55 -10.24
CA SER A 7 -2.43 10.19 -11.44
C SER A 7 -0.93 10.41 -11.27
N ILE A 8 -0.54 11.55 -10.68
CA ILE A 8 0.88 11.86 -10.41
C ILE A 8 1.47 10.86 -9.41
N LEU A 9 0.80 10.63 -8.28
CA LEU A 9 1.28 9.74 -7.23
C LEU A 9 1.34 8.27 -7.67
N SER A 10 0.44 7.86 -8.58
CA SER A 10 0.42 6.50 -9.14
C SER A 10 1.31 6.35 -10.38
N SER A 11 1.92 7.43 -10.87
CA SER A 11 2.79 7.36 -12.04
C SER A 11 4.04 6.53 -11.74
N PRO A 12 4.56 5.74 -12.71
CA PRO A 12 5.77 4.94 -12.49
C PRO A 12 6.97 5.78 -12.01
N THR A 13 7.10 7.00 -12.53
CA THR A 13 8.18 7.93 -12.16
C THR A 13 8.12 8.34 -10.70
N PHE A 14 6.92 8.57 -10.16
CA PHE A 14 6.76 8.90 -8.75
C PHE A 14 6.85 7.64 -7.88
N TYR A 15 6.05 6.63 -8.20
CA TYR A 15 5.90 5.42 -7.40
C TYR A 15 7.23 4.68 -7.24
N ASN A 16 7.93 4.37 -8.34
CA ASN A 16 9.19 3.62 -8.28
C ASN A 16 10.32 4.40 -7.61
N ARG A 17 10.24 5.73 -7.59
CA ARG A 17 11.25 6.59 -6.99
C ARG A 17 11.07 6.74 -5.48
N TRP A 18 9.83 6.88 -5.04
CA TRP A 18 9.52 7.33 -3.68
C TRP A 18 8.83 6.28 -2.82
N VAL A 19 8.09 5.35 -3.42
CA VAL A 19 7.42 4.27 -2.69
C VAL A 19 8.36 3.07 -2.63
N LYS A 20 8.89 2.81 -1.44
CA LYS A 20 9.73 1.64 -1.16
C LYS A 20 9.09 0.81 -0.07
N PRO A 21 8.77 -0.46 -0.32
CA PRO A 21 8.33 -1.36 0.73
C PRO A 21 9.40 -1.47 1.83
N PRO A 22 8.99 -1.63 3.10
CA PRO A 22 9.94 -1.99 4.14
C PRO A 22 10.58 -3.34 3.83
N THR A 23 11.87 -3.46 4.08
CA THR A 23 12.62 -4.73 4.04
C THR A 23 12.56 -5.41 5.40
N VAL A 24 13.04 -6.65 5.48
CA VAL A 24 13.20 -7.39 6.75
C VAL A 24 14.05 -6.62 7.78
N ASP A 25 14.93 -5.75 7.32
CA ASP A 25 15.81 -4.93 8.16
C ASP A 25 15.23 -3.54 8.47
N THR A 26 14.07 -3.20 7.91
CA THR A 26 13.45 -1.89 8.15
C THR A 26 12.74 -1.90 9.51
N PRO A 27 13.21 -1.13 10.50
CA PRO A 27 12.61 -1.14 11.83
C PRO A 27 11.21 -0.52 11.79
N VAL A 28 10.29 -1.10 12.55
CA VAL A 28 8.99 -0.48 12.81
C VAL A 28 9.23 0.80 13.62
N LEU A 29 8.70 1.93 13.16
CA LEU A 29 8.81 3.20 13.87
C LEU A 29 8.23 3.09 15.28
N ASP A 30 8.95 3.61 16.29
CA ASP A 30 8.56 3.54 17.71
C ASP A 30 7.13 4.02 17.97
N ARG A 31 6.69 5.07 17.27
CA ARG A 31 5.32 5.58 17.37
C ARG A 31 4.24 4.56 16.98
N ILE A 32 4.56 3.65 16.06
CA ILE A 32 3.66 2.56 15.66
C ILE A 32 3.81 1.40 16.64
N LYS A 33 5.07 1.02 16.93
CA LYS A 33 5.41 -0.10 17.82
C LYS A 33 4.81 0.04 19.23
N TYR A 34 4.81 1.24 19.80
CA TYR A 34 4.36 1.49 21.18
C TYR A 34 2.96 2.08 21.25
N GLN A 35 2.17 2.06 20.17
CA GLN A 35 0.82 2.62 20.18
C GLN A 35 -0.17 1.65 20.85
N PRO A 36 -0.76 1.98 22.01
CA PRO A 36 -1.62 1.04 22.74
C PRO A 36 -2.88 0.61 21.99
N LYS A 37 -3.37 1.46 21.06
CA LYS A 37 -4.52 1.14 20.22
C LYS A 37 -4.30 -0.08 19.31
N TRP A 38 -3.05 -0.43 19.02
CA TRP A 38 -2.69 -1.44 18.02
C TRP A 38 -2.38 -2.78 18.69
N SER A 39 -2.07 -2.77 19.98
CA SER A 39 -2.02 -3.97 20.82
C SER A 39 -3.41 -4.30 21.38
N PRO A 40 -3.81 -5.57 21.46
CA PRO A 40 -3.05 -6.78 21.09
C PRO A 40 -3.19 -7.18 19.61
N PHE A 41 -3.99 -6.44 18.84
CA PHE A 41 -4.45 -6.84 17.51
C PHE A 41 -3.32 -7.06 16.49
N PHE A 42 -2.22 -6.31 16.61
CA PHE A 42 -1.10 -6.35 15.68
C PHE A 42 0.21 -6.90 16.29
N ASP A 43 0.19 -7.37 17.54
CA ASP A 43 1.41 -7.77 18.26
C ASP A 43 2.14 -8.96 17.64
N SER A 44 1.41 -9.82 16.90
CA SER A 44 1.96 -10.96 16.15
C SER A 44 1.84 -10.81 14.63
N VAL A 45 1.50 -9.61 14.15
CA VAL A 45 1.35 -9.36 12.72
C VAL A 45 2.72 -9.12 12.10
N LEU A 46 3.17 -10.07 11.27
CA LEU A 46 4.40 -9.97 10.49
C LEU A 46 4.31 -8.93 9.36
N GLY A 47 3.09 -8.53 9.01
CA GLY A 47 2.78 -7.47 8.06
C GLY A 47 1.29 -7.44 7.76
N ALA A 48 0.65 -6.28 7.84
CA ALA A 48 -0.68 -6.09 7.29
C ALA A 48 -0.53 -5.86 5.79
N ILE A 49 -0.82 -6.88 4.98
CA ILE A 49 -1.06 -6.68 3.54
C ILE A 49 -2.49 -6.15 3.42
N ASP A 50 -2.71 -4.88 3.77
CA ASP A 50 -3.99 -4.22 3.54
C ASP A 50 -3.83 -3.10 2.50
N GLY A 51 -4.55 -3.25 1.40
CA GLY A 51 -4.57 -2.34 0.27
C GLY A 51 -3.40 -2.54 -0.70
N THR A 52 -3.69 -3.09 -1.88
CA THR A 52 -2.87 -2.96 -3.10
C THR A 52 -2.11 -1.63 -3.13
N HIS A 53 -0.80 -1.66 -2.84
CA HIS A 53 0.08 -0.52 -3.02
C HIS A 53 0.18 -0.29 -4.54
N ILE A 54 -0.60 0.69 -5.00
CA ILE A 54 -1.12 0.80 -6.37
C ILE A 54 -0.01 0.70 -7.43
N ASN A 55 -0.13 -0.30 -8.30
CA ASN A 55 -0.36 -0.03 -9.72
C ASN A 55 -1.38 -1.04 -10.29
N CYS A 56 -2.63 -0.96 -9.82
CA CYS A 56 -3.74 -1.70 -10.41
C CYS A 56 -4.29 -0.94 -11.62
N ILE A 57 -3.49 -0.82 -12.67
CA ILE A 57 -4.05 -0.76 -14.02
C ILE A 57 -3.94 -2.20 -14.53
N PRO A 58 -5.02 -3.00 -14.44
CA PRO A 58 -5.04 -4.30 -15.08
C PRO A 58 -4.75 -4.08 -16.57
N SER A 59 -4.08 -5.04 -17.21
CA SER A 59 -3.97 -5.01 -18.68
C SER A 59 -5.38 -4.90 -19.29
N ALA A 60 -5.51 -4.42 -20.53
CA ALA A 60 -6.82 -4.30 -21.19
C ALA A 60 -7.64 -5.62 -21.14
N THR A 61 -6.93 -6.75 -21.14
CA THR A 61 -7.49 -8.09 -21.00
C THR A 61 -7.96 -8.39 -19.57
N ASP A 62 -7.27 -7.92 -18.54
CA ASP A 62 -7.52 -8.27 -17.13
C ASP A 62 -8.49 -7.31 -16.40
N ILE A 63 -8.91 -6.21 -17.05
CA ILE A 63 -9.82 -5.20 -16.45
C ILE A 63 -11.11 -5.84 -15.92
N HIS A 64 -11.64 -6.85 -16.62
CA HIS A 64 -12.88 -7.52 -16.23
C HIS A 64 -12.76 -8.35 -14.93
N LEU A 65 -11.55 -8.80 -14.57
CA LEU A 65 -11.27 -9.56 -13.36
C LEU A 65 -11.02 -8.67 -12.14
N ALA A 66 -10.47 -7.48 -12.36
CA ALA A 66 -10.16 -6.52 -11.31
C ALA A 66 -11.36 -5.63 -10.90
N ARG A 67 -12.49 -5.73 -11.59
CA ARG A 67 -13.72 -5.03 -11.20
C ARG A 67 -14.33 -5.74 -10.00
N ASN A 68 -14.52 -5.00 -8.90
CA ASN A 68 -15.28 -5.46 -7.76
C ASN A 68 -16.68 -5.87 -8.23
N ARG A 69 -16.97 -7.18 -8.21
CA ARG A 69 -18.29 -7.74 -8.50
C ARG A 69 -19.15 -7.53 -7.27
N LYS A 70 -19.79 -6.37 -7.18
CA LYS A 70 -21.01 -6.23 -6.38
C LYS A 70 -22.19 -6.81 -7.13
#